data_AF-A0AAN4ZDE8-F1
#
_entry.id   AF-A0AAN4ZDE8-F1
#
_cell.length_a   1.000
_cell.length_b   1.000
_cell.length_c   1.000
_cell.angle_alpha   90.00
_cell.angle_beta   90.00
_cell.angle_gamma   90.00
#
_symmetry.space_group_name_H-M   'P 1'
#
loop_
_entity.id
_entity.type
_entity.pdbx_description
1 polymer ?
#
loop_
_entity_poly.entity_id
_entity_poly.type
_entity_poly.pdbx_seq_one_letter_code
_entity_poly.pdbx_strand_id
1 'polypeptide(L)'
;MFRVRILDFNDPRKKIFECDVCGKFVNDSSALRRHKMIHDHKYDPRKRPFTCDICRKKFGLVENMQKHKKGHSPKDDPNRKFECEICGKMIASGF
;
A
#
# COMPACT_ATOMS: atom_id res chain seq x y z
N MET A 1 25.22 -4.51 -0.67
CA MET A 1 25.09 -4.21 0.77
C MET A 1 24.48 -2.83 0.93
N PHE A 2 23.28 -2.71 1.51
CA PHE A 2 22.64 -1.43 1.76
C PHE A 2 23.23 -0.83 3.04
N ARG A 3 24.00 0.27 2.95
CA ARG A 3 24.49 0.99 4.13
C ARG A 3 23.36 1.89 4.65
N VAL A 4 23.14 1.82 5.96
CA VAL A 4 22.19 2.66 6.70
C VAL A 4 23.03 3.49 7.67
N ARG A 5 22.96 4.81 7.57
CA ARG A 5 23.52 5.70 8.59
C ARG A 5 22.42 6.08 9.56
N ILE A 6 22.68 5.81 10.83
CA ILE A 6 21.84 6.23 11.95
C ILE A 6 22.44 7.56 12.39
N LEU A 7 21.71 8.65 12.20
CA LEU A 7 22.17 9.97 12.58
C LEU A 7 21.29 10.45 13.74
N ASP A 8 21.80 10.40 14.96
CA ASP A 8 21.07 10.86 16.15
C ASP A 8 21.17 12.38 16.24
N PHE A 9 20.03 13.08 16.30
CA PHE A 9 20.05 14.54 16.47
C PHE A 9 19.10 15.10 17.53
N ASN A 10 18.26 14.30 18.23
CA ASN A 10 17.56 14.82 19.43
C ASN A 10 16.77 13.81 20.33
N ASP A 11 16.80 12.50 20.13
CA ASP A 11 16.10 11.58 21.06
C ASP A 11 16.65 10.14 20.93
N PRO A 12 17.24 9.56 22.01
CA PRO A 12 17.89 8.25 21.96
C PRO A 12 16.93 7.06 21.73
N ARG A 13 15.61 7.29 21.74
CA ARG A 13 14.59 6.28 21.39
C ARG A 13 14.13 6.43 19.94
N LYS A 14 14.43 7.56 19.29
CA LYS A 14 14.01 7.90 17.93
C LYS A 14 15.14 7.68 16.94
N LYS A 15 15.28 6.42 16.51
CA LYS A 15 16.20 6.05 15.44
C LYS A 15 15.72 6.62 14.11
N ILE A 16 16.45 7.60 13.57
CA ILE A 16 16.24 8.07 12.19
C ILE A 16 17.23 7.42 11.24
N PHE A 17 16.78 7.25 10.01
CA PHE A 17 17.42 6.52 8.94
C PHE A 17 17.63 7.48 7.77
N GLU A 18 18.87 7.66 7.34
CA GLU A 18 19.22 8.50 6.20
C GLU A 18 19.19 7.69 4.89
N CYS A 19 18.64 8.27 3.82
CA CYS A 19 18.78 7.77 2.47
C CYS A 19 20.14 8.17 1.88
N ASP A 20 20.97 7.19 1.53
CA ASP A 20 22.29 7.42 0.91
C ASP A 20 22.23 7.99 -0.52
N VAL A 21 21.05 7.95 -1.16
CA VAL A 21 20.87 8.46 -2.53
C VAL A 21 20.53 9.96 -2.56
N CYS A 22 19.70 10.43 -1.62
CA CYS A 22 19.22 11.82 -1.61
C CYS A 22 19.33 12.55 -0.27
N GLY A 23 19.94 11.93 0.75
CA GLY A 23 20.13 12.50 2.09
C GLY A 23 18.85 12.64 2.92
N LYS A 24 17.71 12.12 2.45
CA LYS A 24 16.43 12.27 3.16
C LYS A 24 16.39 11.42 4.43
N PHE A 25 15.97 12.04 5.53
CA PHE A 25 15.73 11.36 6.81
C PHE A 25 14.33 10.77 6.90
N VAL A 26 14.24 9.55 7.42
CA VAL A 26 12.99 8.83 7.72
C VAL A 26 13.09 8.21 9.10
N ASN A 27 11.99 8.18 9.83
CA ASN A 27 11.94 7.69 11.22
C ASN A 27 11.70 6.17 11.34
N ASP A 28 11.65 5.45 10.22
CA ASP A 28 11.40 4.02 10.19
C ASP A 28 12.22 3.33 9.09
N SER A 29 12.75 2.14 9.43
CA SER A 29 13.57 1.34 8.51
C SER A 29 12.77 0.79 7.32
N SER A 30 11.50 0.41 7.54
CA SER A 30 10.62 -0.07 6.48
C SER A 30 10.24 1.07 5.53
N ALA A 31 10.00 2.27 6.10
CA ALA A 31 9.78 3.49 5.35
C ALA A 31 11.00 3.87 4.51
N LEU A 32 12.23 3.72 5.02
CA LEU A 32 13.46 3.95 4.24
C LEU A 32 13.59 2.94 3.09
N ARG A 33 13.37 1.65 3.35
CA ARG A 33 13.42 0.62 2.30
C ARG A 33 12.45 0.93 1.16
N ARG A 34 11.23 1.32 1.51
CA ARG A 34 10.20 1.72 0.55
C ARG A 34 10.55 3.01 -0.17
N HIS A 35 11.09 4.00 0.55
CA HIS A 35 11.55 5.24 -0.04
C HIS A 35 12.62 4.97 -1.10
N LYS A 36 13.58 4.08 -0.84
CA LYS A 36 14.62 3.74 -1.83
C LYS A 36 14.08 3.14 -3.12
N MET A 37 12.87 2.54 -3.09
CA MET A 37 12.23 2.10 -4.34
C MET A 37 11.99 3.28 -5.29
N ILE A 38 11.76 4.50 -4.82
CA ILE A 38 11.55 5.65 -5.72
C ILE A 38 12.78 6.04 -6.51
N HIS A 39 13.97 5.63 -6.04
CA HIS A 39 15.24 5.84 -6.72
C HIS A 39 15.58 4.67 -7.65
N ASP A 40 14.83 3.57 -7.60
CA ASP A 40 14.98 2.47 -8.54
C ASP A 40 14.32 2.85 -9.87
N HIS A 41 15.10 2.81 -10.95
CA HIS A 41 14.65 3.12 -12.31
C HIS A 41 13.43 2.29 -12.77
N LYS A 42 13.15 1.14 -12.15
CA LYS A 42 11.98 0.30 -12.44
C LYS A 42 10.72 0.77 -11.74
N TYR A 43 10.84 1.51 -10.64
CA TYR A 43 9.70 2.05 -9.92
C TYR A 43 9.23 3.35 -10.58
N ASP A 44 8.08 3.27 -11.23
CA ASP A 44 7.42 4.44 -11.77
C ASP A 44 6.19 4.77 -10.89
N PRO A 45 6.18 5.91 -10.18
CA PRO A 45 5.06 6.30 -9.31
C PRO A 45 3.77 6.61 -10.08
N ARG A 46 3.83 6.80 -11.41
CA ARG A 46 2.67 6.97 -12.30
C ARG A 46 2.11 5.62 -12.74
N LYS A 47 2.94 4.59 -12.91
CA LYS A 47 2.51 3.23 -13.27
C LYS A 47 1.58 2.62 -12.23
N ARG A 48 1.72 3.00 -10.95
CA ARG A 48 0.85 2.57 -9.82
C ARG A 48 0.46 1.09 -9.94
N PRO A 49 1.44 0.18 -9.82
CA PRO A 49 1.28 -1.21 -10.24
C PRO A 49 0.24 -1.99 -9.42
N PHE A 50 -0.13 -1.49 -8.24
CA PHE A 50 -1.07 -2.17 -7.36
C PHE A 50 -2.49 -1.67 -7.61
N THR A 51 -3.33 -2.54 -8.17
CA THR A 51 -4.72 -2.22 -8.49
C THR A 51 -5.64 -2.90 -7.47
N CYS A 52 -6.62 -2.17 -6.96
CA CYS A 52 -7.68 -2.75 -6.14
C CYS A 52 -8.56 -3.65 -7.02
N ASP A 53 -8.76 -4.90 -6.60
CA ASP A 53 -9.59 -5.87 -7.27
C ASP A 53 -11.09 -5.54 -7.20
N ILE A 54 -11.49 -4.79 -6.18
CA ILE A 54 -12.88 -4.37 -5.94
C ILE A 54 -13.27 -3.19 -6.83
N CYS A 55 -12.61 -2.03 -6.69
CA CYS A 55 -12.97 -0.80 -7.41
C CYS A 55 -12.00 -0.38 -8.52
N ARG A 56 -11.00 -1.20 -8.85
CA ARG A 56 -9.96 -0.94 -9.88
C ARG A 56 -9.11 0.32 -9.65
N LYS A 57 -9.16 0.93 -8.47
CA LYS A 57 -8.32 2.07 -8.10
C LYS A 57 -6.83 1.66 -8.02
N LYS A 58 -5.95 2.48 -8.58
CA LYS A 58 -4.50 2.20 -8.67
C LYS A 58 -3.69 2.91 -7.58
N PHE A 59 -2.71 2.20 -7.03
CA PHE A 59 -1.83 2.62 -5.95
C PHE A 59 -0.35 2.37 -6.30
N GLY A 60 0.52 3.28 -5.87
CA GLY A 60 1.98 3.11 -6.00
C GLY A 60 2.58 2.11 -5.02
N LEU A 61 1.85 1.77 -3.95
CA LEU A 61 2.34 0.92 -2.85
C LEU A 61 1.29 -0.12 -2.43
N VAL A 62 1.72 -1.35 -2.19
CA VAL A 62 0.86 -2.47 -1.74
C VAL A 62 0.11 -2.11 -0.47
N GLU A 63 0.80 -1.58 0.54
CA GLU A 63 0.18 -1.30 1.83
C GLU A 63 -0.94 -0.26 1.74
N ASN A 64 -0.84 0.70 0.82
CA ASN A 64 -1.87 1.71 0.59
C ASN A 64 -3.09 1.09 -0.07
N MET A 65 -2.87 0.19 -1.05
CA MET A 65 -3.94 -0.60 -1.65
C MET A 65 -4.62 -1.51 -0.61
N GLN A 66 -3.86 -2.18 0.26
CA GLN A 66 -4.40 -3.04 1.31
C GLN A 66 -5.20 -2.25 2.36
N LYS A 67 -4.68 -1.11 2.82
CA LYS A 67 -5.42 -0.21 3.73
C LYS A 67 -6.70 0.30 3.09
N HIS A 68 -6.64 0.66 1.81
CA HIS A 68 -7.84 1.03 1.05
C HIS A 68 -8.84 -0.12 0.96
N LYS A 69 -8.38 -1.34 0.67
CA LYS A 69 -9.21 -2.54 0.56
C LYS A 69 -9.97 -2.85 1.85
N LYS A 70 -9.36 -2.63 3.02
CA LYS A 70 -10.02 -2.78 4.32
C LYS A 70 -11.21 -1.83 4.54
N GLY A 71 -11.27 -0.72 3.81
CA GLY A 71 -12.39 0.21 3.85
C GLY A 71 -13.57 -0.21 2.96
N HIS A 72 -13.41 -1.22 2.10
CA HIS A 72 -14.54 -1.74 1.33
C HIS A 72 -15.48 -2.51 2.26
N SER A 73 -16.77 -2.21 2.12
CA SER A 73 -17.83 -2.97 2.76
C SER A 73 -18.11 -4.24 1.96
N PRO A 74 -18.74 -5.24 2.58
CA PRO A 74 -19.20 -6.43 1.88
C PRO A 74 -20.11 -6.14 0.66
N LYS A 75 -20.73 -4.97 0.55
CA LYS A 75 -21.57 -4.59 -0.60
C LYS A 75 -20.76 -4.10 -1.81
N ASP A 76 -19.52 -3.69 -1.59
CA ASP A 76 -18.66 -3.16 -2.66
C ASP A 76 -18.01 -4.28 -3.47
N ASP A 77 -17.95 -5.51 -2.92
CA ASP A 77 -17.29 -6.64 -3.58
C ASP A 77 -18.11 -7.14 -4.80
N PRO A 78 -17.57 -7.03 -6.02
CA PRO A 78 -18.29 -7.42 -7.23
C PRO A 78 -18.43 -8.94 -7.40
N ASN A 79 -17.69 -9.74 -6.62
CA ASN A 79 -17.81 -11.21 -6.62
C ASN A 79 -18.81 -11.69 -5.56
N ARG A 80 -19.36 -10.80 -4.73
CA ARG A 80 -20.35 -11.17 -3.75
C ARG A 80 -21.65 -11.54 -4.46
N LYS A 81 -22.08 -12.77 -4.19
CA LYS A 81 -23.41 -13.26 -4.54
C LYS A 81 -24.30 -13.06 -3.33
N PHE A 82 -25.49 -12.52 -3.55
CA PHE A 82 -26.51 -12.42 -2.51
C PHE A 82 -27.46 -13.59 -2.66
N GLU A 83 -27.52 -14.45 -1.65
CA GLU A 83 -28.56 -15.48 -1.58
C GLU A 83 -29.80 -14.87 -0.93
N CYS A 84 -30.96 -15.03 -1.56
CA CYS A 84 -32.22 -14.67 -0.96
C CYS A 84 -32.60 -15.69 0.12
N GLU A 85 -32.73 -15.25 1.37
CA GLU A 85 -33.09 -16.14 2.51
C GLU A 85 -34.52 -16.74 2.40
N ILE A 86 -35.37 -16.18 1.53
CA ILE A 86 -36.76 -16.65 1.33
C ILE A 86 -36.84 -17.72 0.23
N CYS A 87 -36.07 -17.57 -0.86
CA CYS A 87 -36.18 -18.46 -2.02
C CYS A 87 -34.87 -19.15 -2.44
N GLY A 88 -33.77 -18.94 -1.72
CA GLY A 88 -32.47 -19.58 -1.97
C GLY A 88 -31.79 -19.19 -3.29
N LYS A 89 -32.36 -18.23 -4.04
CA LYS A 89 -31.80 -17.80 -5.33
C LYS A 89 -30.62 -16.87 -5.12
N MET A 90 -29.54 -17.17 -5.86
CA MET A 90 -28.36 -16.33 -5.96
C MET A 90 -28.61 -15.18 -6.95
N ILE A 91 -28.63 -13.95 -6.46
CA ILE A 91 -28.62 -12.76 -7.29
C ILE A 91 -27.16 -12.41 -7.56
N ALA A 92 -26.73 -12.58 -8.81
CA ALA A 92 -25.53 -11.93 -9.30
C ALA A 92 -25.87 -10.45 -9.52
N SER A 93 -25.16 -9.55 -8.85
CA SER A 93 -25.27 -8.12 -9.13
C SER A 93 -24.64 -7.82 -10.49
N GLY A 94 -25.42 -8.03 -11.56
CA GLY A 94 -25.11 -7.59 -12.91
C GLY A 94 -26.26 -6.73 -13.42
N PHE A 95 -25.99 -5.43 -13.58
CA PHE A 95 -26.72 -4.61 -14.55
C PHE A 95 -26.14 -4.87 -15.93
#